data_AF-A0A356R3X2-F1
#
_entry.id   AF-A0A356R3X2-F1
#
_cell.length_a   1.000
_cell.length_b   1.000
_cell.length_c   1.000
_cell.angle_alpha   90.00
_cell.angle_beta   90.00
_cell.angle_gamma   90.00
#
_symmetry.space_group_name_H-M   'P 1'
#
loop_
_entity.id
_entity.type
_entity.pdbx_description
1 polymer ?
#
loop_
_entity_poly.entity_id
_entity_poly.type
_entity_poly.pdbx_seq_one_letter_code
_entity_poly.pdbx_strand_id
1 'polypeptide(L)'
;MMTQQSTPITNTSLPGLPDDSAQNGKLLHSLSNKLLPIVVFSELALRRCEDEQLKRQLEKIHGAAEQARDILVEIRGLHAAKKS
;
A
#
# COMPACT_ATOMS: atom_id res chain seq x y z
N MET A 1 -57.68 22.14 23.51
CA MET A 1 -56.34 22.58 23.97
C MET A 1 -55.57 21.36 24.43
N MET A 2 -54.56 20.92 23.67
CA MET A 2 -53.37 20.20 24.14
C MET A 2 -52.28 20.36 23.07
N THR A 3 -51.05 20.42 23.55
CA THR A 3 -49.87 21.09 23.00
C THR A 3 -49.07 20.25 22.00
N GLN A 4 -48.36 20.96 21.12
CA GLN A 4 -47.34 20.46 20.21
C GLN A 4 -46.25 19.66 20.95
N GLN A 5 -45.76 18.59 20.34
CA GLN A 5 -44.44 18.03 20.65
C GLN A 5 -43.77 17.61 19.33
N SER A 6 -42.98 18.53 18.78
CA SER A 6 -42.05 18.24 17.68
C SER A 6 -40.87 17.45 18.26
N THR A 7 -40.73 16.19 17.85
CA THR A 7 -39.50 15.44 18.06
C THR A 7 -38.48 15.82 16.97
N PRO A 8 -37.20 16.02 17.33
CA PRO A 8 -36.19 16.47 16.39
C PRO A 8 -35.81 15.35 15.43
N ILE A 9 -35.57 15.73 14.18
CA ILE A 9 -35.01 14.89 13.13
C ILE A 9 -33.62 14.47 13.59
N THR A 10 -33.48 13.23 14.07
CA THR A 10 -32.16 12.64 14.22
C THR A 10 -31.66 12.39 12.81
N ASN A 11 -30.88 13.34 12.29
CA ASN A 11 -29.98 13.11 11.18
C ASN A 11 -29.10 11.92 11.57
N THR A 12 -29.46 10.73 11.08
CA THR A 12 -28.52 9.63 10.96
C THR A 12 -27.50 10.08 9.94
N SER A 13 -26.49 10.83 10.39
CA SER A 13 -25.23 10.95 9.68
C SER A 13 -24.75 9.51 9.45
N LEU A 14 -24.83 9.05 8.20
CA LEU A 14 -24.12 7.85 7.79
C LEU A 14 -22.69 7.96 8.33
N PRO A 15 -22.15 6.93 9.01
CA PRO A 15 -20.76 6.95 9.41
C PRO A 15 -19.96 7.16 8.12
N GLY A 16 -19.22 8.27 8.09
CA GLY A 16 -18.48 8.71 6.92
C GLY A 16 -17.69 7.55 6.36
N LEU A 17 -17.79 7.35 5.03
CA LEU A 17 -16.88 6.48 4.31
C LEU A 17 -15.46 6.77 4.81
N PRO A 18 -14.64 5.74 5.09
CA PRO A 18 -13.24 5.98 5.39
C PRO A 18 -12.67 6.85 4.27
N ASP A 19 -11.88 7.87 4.64
CA ASP A 19 -11.11 8.63 3.68
C ASP A 19 -10.16 7.65 2.96
N ASP A 20 -10.64 7.09 1.84
CA ASP A 20 -9.99 6.05 1.05
C ASP A 20 -8.55 6.47 0.72
N SER A 21 -8.29 7.77 0.62
CA SER A 21 -6.97 8.33 0.35
C SER A 21 -5.98 8.12 1.50
N ALA A 22 -6.43 8.21 2.76
CA ALA A 22 -5.58 8.01 3.94
C ALA A 22 -5.30 6.52 4.17
N GLN A 23 -6.30 5.67 3.91
CA GLN A 23 -6.15 4.21 3.97
C GLN A 23 -5.20 3.71 2.88
N ASN A 24 -5.34 4.18 1.64
CA ASN A 24 -4.45 3.84 0.54
C ASN A 24 -3.01 4.28 0.80
N GLY A 25 -2.80 5.48 1.37
CA GLY A 25 -1.47 5.95 1.77
C GLY A 25 -0.79 5.01 2.79
N LYS A 26 -1.53 4.55 3.81
CA LYS A 26 -1.03 3.60 4.81
C LYS A 26 -0.72 2.22 4.20
N LEU A 27 -1.56 1.74 3.29
CA LEU A 27 -1.35 0.47 2.59
C LEU A 27 -0.08 0.52 1.71
N LEU A 28 0.09 1.58 0.91
CA LEU A 28 1.28 1.78 0.07
C LEU A 28 2.55 1.89 0.92
N HIS A 29 2.49 2.57 2.06
CA HIS A 29 3.62 2.64 2.99
C HIS A 29 3.96 1.26 3.57
N SER A 30 2.96 0.52 4.06
CA SER A 30 3.14 -0.84 4.57
C SER A 30 3.72 -1.79 3.52
N LEU A 31 3.24 -1.69 2.28
CA LEU A 31 3.73 -2.50 1.17
C LEU A 31 5.19 -2.16 0.83
N SER A 32 5.57 -0.88 0.78
CA SER A 32 6.97 -0.48 0.61
C SER A 32 7.87 -1.04 1.71
N ASN A 33 7.45 -0.97 2.97
CA ASN A 33 8.24 -1.47 4.09
C ASN A 33 8.44 -3.00 4.03
N LYS A 34 7.47 -3.74 3.50
CA LYS A 34 7.59 -5.20 3.31
C LYS A 34 8.43 -5.56 2.08
N LEU A 35 8.36 -4.77 1.03
CA LEU A 35 9.06 -5.05 -0.22
C LEU A 35 10.55 -4.73 -0.16
N LEU A 36 10.93 -3.63 0.52
CA LEU A 36 12.32 -3.21 0.67
C LEU A 36 13.26 -4.33 1.17
N PRO A 37 12.96 -5.05 2.28
CA PRO A 37 13.82 -6.13 2.73
C PRO A 37 13.92 -7.28 1.72
N ILE A 38 12.88 -7.54 0.92
CA ILE A 38 12.93 -8.58 -0.12
C ILE A 38 13.96 -8.22 -1.20
N VAL A 39 13.94 -6.96 -1.67
CA VAL A 39 14.92 -6.46 -2.64
C VAL A 39 16.34 -6.55 -2.08
N VAL A 40 16.55 -6.03 -0.86
CA VAL A 40 17.88 -5.99 -0.23
C VAL A 40 18.42 -7.39 0.07
N PHE A 41 17.62 -8.28 0.65
CA PHE A 41 18.09 -9.61 1.01
C PHE A 41 18.27 -10.52 -0.20
N SER A 42 17.45 -10.39 -1.24
CA SER A 42 17.68 -11.11 -2.50
C SER A 42 18.98 -10.65 -3.18
N GLU A 43 19.30 -9.34 -3.17
CA GLU A 43 20.57 -8.81 -3.67
C GLU A 43 21.77 -9.34 -2.87
N LEU A 44 21.68 -9.29 -1.54
CA LEU A 44 22.73 -9.82 -0.66
C LEU A 44 22.94 -11.32 -0.86
N ALA A 45 21.86 -12.08 -1.01
CA ALA A 45 21.92 -13.51 -1.28
C ALA A 45 22.61 -13.79 -2.63
N LEU A 46 22.27 -13.04 -3.69
CA LEU A 46 22.88 -13.19 -5.00
C LEU A 46 24.39 -12.99 -5.00
N ARG A 47 24.90 -12.04 -4.22
CA ARG A 47 26.35 -11.76 -4.10
C ARG A 47 27.14 -12.88 -3.42
N ARG A 48 26.46 -13.77 -2.68
CA ARG A 48 27.08 -14.83 -1.87
C ARG A 48 26.70 -16.23 -2.33
N CYS A 49 25.79 -16.35 -3.30
CA CYS A 49 25.28 -17.63 -3.77
C CYS A 49 26.25 -18.23 -4.78
N GLU A 50 26.84 -19.37 -4.42
CA GLU A 50 27.71 -20.17 -5.30
C GLU A 50 26.94 -21.26 -6.06
N ASP A 51 25.73 -21.60 -5.59
CA ASP A 51 24.85 -22.56 -6.25
C ASP A 51 24.13 -21.89 -7.44
N GLU A 52 24.51 -22.28 -8.66
CA GLU A 52 23.98 -21.73 -9.90
C GLU A 52 22.47 -21.98 -10.12
N GLN A 53 21.91 -23.06 -9.56
CA GLN A 53 20.46 -23.31 -9.65
C GLN A 53 19.70 -22.39 -8.71
N LEU A 54 20.18 -22.24 -7.46
CA LEU A 54 19.59 -21.33 -6.48
C LEU A 54 19.73 -19.88 -6.92
N LYS A 55 20.87 -19.49 -7.47
CA LYS A 55 21.16 -18.15 -7.98
C LYS A 55 20.14 -17.71 -9.04
N ARG A 56 19.82 -18.57 -10.01
CA ARG A 56 18.76 -18.28 -11.01
C ARG A 56 17.39 -18.03 -10.39
N GLN A 57 17.07 -18.72 -9.30
CA GLN A 57 15.80 -18.49 -8.59
C GLN A 57 15.84 -17.17 -7.82
N LEU A 58 16.96 -16.86 -7.17
CA LEU A 58 17.18 -15.58 -6.51
C LEU A 58 17.14 -14.40 -7.48
N GLU A 59 17.66 -14.55 -8.70
CA GLU A 59 17.59 -13.52 -9.76
C GLU A 59 16.14 -13.21 -10.14
N LYS A 60 15.31 -14.25 -10.28
CA LYS A 60 13.87 -14.08 -10.55
C LYS A 60 13.16 -13.35 -9.40
N ILE A 61 13.46 -13.73 -8.15
CA ILE A 61 12.88 -13.10 -6.96
C ILE A 61 13.30 -11.63 -6.90
N HIS A 62 14.59 -11.35 -7.08
CA HIS A 62 15.12 -10.00 -7.05
C HIS A 62 14.49 -9.13 -8.14
N GLY A 63 14.49 -9.60 -9.39
CA GLY A 63 13.90 -8.87 -10.50
C GLY A 63 12.40 -8.61 -10.32
N ALA A 64 11.64 -9.60 -9.84
CA ALA A 64 10.21 -9.40 -9.54
C ALA A 64 9.98 -8.40 -8.40
N ALA A 65 10.83 -8.41 -7.37
CA ALA A 65 10.74 -7.46 -6.27
C ALA A 65 11.10 -6.03 -6.69
N GLU A 66 12.07 -5.85 -7.59
CA GLU A 66 12.38 -4.55 -8.19
C GLU A 66 11.23 -4.03 -9.04
N GLN A 67 10.64 -4.86 -9.91
CA GLN A 67 9.48 -4.48 -10.71
C GLN A 67 8.29 -4.08 -9.83
N ALA A 68 8.03 -4.82 -8.75
CA ALA A 68 6.98 -4.47 -7.80
C ALA A 68 7.26 -3.12 -7.10
N ARG A 69 8.53 -2.78 -6.87
CA ARG A 69 8.94 -1.50 -6.25
C ARG A 69 8.66 -0.36 -7.21
N ASP A 70 8.98 -0.53 -8.48
CA ASP A 70 8.80 0.49 -9.51
C ASP A 70 7.30 0.79 -9.71
N ILE A 71 6.46 -0.24 -9.79
CA ILE A 71 4.99 -0.11 -9.82
C ILE A 71 4.48 0.65 -8.58
N LEU A 72 5.01 0.33 -7.39
CA LEU A 72 4.64 1.00 -6.15
C LEU A 72 4.97 2.51 -6.17
N VAL A 73 6.13 2.87 -6.73
CA VAL A 73 6.55 4.27 -6.88
C VAL A 73 5.62 4.99 -7.85
N GLU A 74 5.27 4.37 -8.97
CA GLU A 74 4.32 4.92 -9.94
C GLU A 74 2.94 5.17 -9.31
N ILE A 75 2.39 4.19 -8.59
CA ILE A 75 1.10 4.33 -7.90
C ILE A 75 1.14 5.48 -6.88
N ARG A 76 2.25 5.60 -6.13
CA ARG A 76 2.42 6.71 -5.17
C ARG A 76 2.48 8.06 -5.88
N GLY A 77 3.16 8.15 -7.02
CA GLY A 77 3.20 9.36 -7.86
C GLY A 77 1.82 9.78 -8.35
N LEU A 78 1.03 8.83 -8.84
CA LEU A 78 -0.35 9.07 -9.27
C LEU A 78 -1.25 9.55 -8.11
N HIS A 79 -1.07 8.98 -6.92
CA HIS A 79 -1.83 9.40 -5.74
C HIS A 79 -1.45 10.80 -5.24
N ALA A 80 -0.17 11.20 -5.38
CA ALA A 80 0.28 12.55 -5.07
C ALA A 80 -0.27 13.58 -6.07
N ALA A 81 -0.26 13.27 -7.36
CA ALA A 81 -0.82 14.12 -8.41
C ALA A 81 -2.34 14.33 -8.28
N LYS A 82 -3.08 13.33 -7.77
CA LYS A 82 -4.53 13.45 -7.51
C LYS A 82 -4.88 14.40 -6.35
N LYS A 83 -3.92 14.75 -5.49
CA LYS A 83 -4.11 15.64 -4.32
C LYS A 83 -3.71 17.09 -4.58
N SER A 84 -3.09 17.42 -5.72
CA SER A 84 -2.73 18.80 -6.12
C SER A 84 -3.77 19.41 -7.03
#